data_AF-A0A429TAR3-F1
#
_entry.id   AF-A0A429TAR3-F1
#
_cell.length_a   1.000
_cell.length_b   1.000
_cell.length_c   1.000
_cell.angle_alpha   90.00
_cell.angle_beta   90.00
_cell.angle_gamma   90.00
#
_symmetry.space_group_name_H-M   'P 1'
#
loop_
_entity.id
_entity.type
_entity.pdbx_description
1 polymer ?
#
loop_
_entity_poly.entity_id
_entity_poly.type
_entity_poly.pdbx_seq_one_letter_code
_entity_poly.pdbx_strand_id
1 'polypeptide(L)'
;MTDPHMVLGQARHGPVPVGWHVFTKRRGKVSGFLRGTSNDPDPLLVITPEGAVEYVSERKPLTVVDFSDVAGMTLKVSGQSFSDSTLVRLSVWVDLDHHDGRRTKWRSASFPDDHATVQSLIEAYGAHKALRGR
;
A
#
# COMPACT_ATOMS: atom_id res chain seq x y z
N MET A 1 1.21 -15.48 2.81
CA MET A 1 2.19 -14.67 2.05
C MET A 1 3.65 -15.06 2.39
N THR A 2 4.61 -14.78 1.50
CA THR A 2 6.07 -14.81 1.81
C THR A 2 6.42 -13.83 2.92
N ASP A 3 7.49 -14.07 3.69
CA ASP A 3 7.94 -13.19 4.76
C ASP A 3 8.02 -11.70 4.31
N PRO A 4 7.29 -10.78 4.97
CA PRO A 4 7.26 -9.37 4.58
C PRO A 4 8.64 -8.69 4.54
N HIS A 5 9.55 -9.06 5.45
CA HIS A 5 10.88 -8.46 5.50
C HIS A 5 11.73 -8.92 4.31
N MET A 6 11.65 -10.19 3.93
CA MET A 6 12.25 -10.70 2.70
C MET A 6 11.69 -10.00 1.45
N VAL A 7 10.37 -9.78 1.38
CA VAL A 7 9.74 -9.05 0.26
C VAL A 7 10.33 -7.65 0.12
N LEU A 8 10.43 -6.90 1.23
CA LEU A 8 11.03 -5.56 1.24
C LEU A 8 12.52 -5.62 0.89
N GLY A 9 13.27 -6.57 1.43
CA GLY A 9 14.70 -6.75 1.13
C GLY A 9 14.96 -7.03 -0.36
N GLN A 10 14.18 -7.95 -0.94
CA GLN A 10 14.25 -8.27 -2.36
C GLN A 10 13.92 -7.06 -3.23
N ALA A 11 12.85 -6.33 -2.92
CA ALA A 11 12.47 -5.14 -3.68
C ALA A 11 13.50 -4.00 -3.58
N ARG A 12 14.30 -3.94 -2.49
CA ARG A 12 15.35 -2.93 -2.32
C ARG A 12 16.67 -3.29 -3.01
N HIS A 13 17.03 -4.58 -3.03
CA HIS A 13 18.41 -4.99 -3.34
C HIS A 13 18.52 -6.05 -4.43
N GLY A 14 17.42 -6.70 -4.81
CA GLY A 14 17.39 -7.76 -5.80
C GLY A 14 16.59 -7.39 -7.05
N PRO A 15 16.61 -8.24 -8.08
CA PRO A 15 15.69 -8.12 -9.20
C PRO A 15 14.25 -8.25 -8.71
N VAL A 16 13.37 -7.38 -9.17
CA VAL A 16 11.94 -7.42 -8.84
C VAL A 16 11.29 -8.58 -9.62
N PRO A 17 10.68 -9.57 -8.95
CA PRO A 17 10.01 -10.67 -9.63
C PRO A 17 8.86 -10.19 -10.53
N VAL A 18 8.53 -10.98 -11.54
CA VAL A 18 7.39 -10.71 -12.42
C VAL A 18 6.09 -10.69 -11.62
N GLY A 19 5.23 -9.71 -11.90
CA GLY A 19 3.95 -9.53 -11.21
C GLY A 19 4.06 -8.79 -9.88
N TRP A 20 5.25 -8.29 -9.51
CA TRP A 20 5.40 -7.37 -8.38
C TRP A 20 5.30 -5.92 -8.86
N HIS A 21 4.59 -5.11 -8.09
CA HIS A 21 4.51 -3.66 -8.27
C HIS A 21 5.23 -2.99 -7.10
N VAL A 22 6.23 -2.17 -7.40
CA VAL A 22 7.09 -1.53 -6.41
C VAL A 22 6.95 -0.02 -6.48
N PHE A 23 6.56 0.59 -5.36
CA PHE A 23 6.39 2.03 -5.21
C PHE A 23 7.42 2.55 -4.22
N THR A 24 8.21 3.51 -4.66
CA THR A 24 9.23 4.17 -3.86
C THR A 24 9.11 5.67 -3.99
N LYS A 25 9.47 6.40 -2.95
CA LYS A 25 9.68 7.84 -3.02
C LYS A 25 10.84 8.23 -2.13
N ARG A 26 11.56 9.27 -2.53
CA ARG A 26 12.52 9.89 -1.61
C ARG A 26 11.78 10.51 -0.44
N ARG A 27 12.25 10.24 0.77
CA ARG A 27 11.81 10.96 1.97
C ARG A 27 12.14 12.43 1.76
N GLY A 28 11.14 13.30 1.87
CA GLY A 28 11.35 14.75 1.77
C GLY A 28 12.35 15.20 2.84
N LYS A 29 13.36 15.99 2.47
CA LYS A 29 14.22 16.64 3.46
C LYS A 29 13.35 17.59 4.28
N VAL A 30 13.22 17.36 5.57
CA VAL A 30 12.59 18.32 6.48
C VAL A 30 13.53 19.52 6.56
N SER A 31 13.29 20.53 5.74
CA SER A 31 13.94 21.83 5.82
C SER A 31 13.40 22.57 7.04
N GLY A 32 13.96 22.30 8.21
CA GLY A 32 13.56 22.96 9.45
C GLY A 32 14.32 22.42 10.66
N PHE A 33 15.40 23.10 11.02
CA PHE A 33 16.05 23.15 12.35
C PHE A 33 16.49 21.87 13.08
N LEU A 34 16.42 20.67 12.49
CA LEU A 34 17.07 19.47 13.06
C LEU A 34 17.99 18.86 11.99
N ARG A 35 19.31 19.10 12.13
CA ARG A 35 20.35 18.38 11.37
C ARG A 35 20.37 16.93 11.81
N GLY A 36 19.48 16.13 11.25
CA GLY A 36 19.54 14.69 11.30
C GLY A 36 19.15 14.16 9.94
N THR A 37 20.11 13.69 9.16
CA THR A 37 19.82 12.68 8.15
C THR A 37 19.29 11.49 8.93
N SER A 38 17.98 11.32 8.98
CA SER A 38 17.41 10.10 9.54
C SER A 38 17.97 8.95 8.71
N ASN A 39 18.65 7.99 9.35
CA ASN A 39 19.07 6.74 8.71
C ASN A 39 17.86 5.84 8.37
N ASP A 40 16.63 6.32 8.64
CA ASP A 40 15.37 5.70 8.26
C ASP A 40 15.29 5.56 6.74
N PRO A 41 15.23 4.32 6.21
CA PRO A 41 15.06 4.04 4.80
C PRO A 41 13.91 4.83 4.16
N ASP A 42 14.03 5.08 2.85
CA ASP A 42 12.93 5.65 2.08
C ASP A 42 11.68 4.73 2.15
N PRO A 43 10.47 5.31 2.26
CA PRO A 43 9.24 4.53 2.25
C PRO A 43 9.12 3.65 1.01
N LEU A 44 8.60 2.44 1.21
CA LEU A 44 8.54 1.42 0.17
C LEU A 44 7.23 0.64 0.31
N LEU A 45 6.45 0.60 -0.75
CA LEU A 45 5.29 -0.27 -0.87
C LEU A 45 5.57 -1.30 -1.96
N VAL A 46 5.36 -2.57 -1.63
CA VAL A 46 5.49 -3.68 -2.56
C VAL A 46 4.17 -4.42 -2.59
N ILE A 47 3.59 -4.55 -3.77
CA ILE A 47 2.39 -5.36 -4.02
C ILE A 47 2.84 -6.58 -4.81
N THR A 48 2.60 -7.75 -4.25
CA THR A 48 2.97 -9.05 -4.80
C THR A 48 1.69 -9.82 -5.17
N PRO A 49 1.80 -10.94 -5.91
CA PRO A 49 0.66 -11.82 -6.15
C PRO A 49 0.00 -12.39 -4.89
N GLU A 50 0.67 -12.36 -3.73
CA GLU A 50 0.18 -12.94 -2.48
C GLU A 50 -0.31 -11.89 -1.46
N GLY A 51 -0.07 -10.62 -1.72
CA GLY A 51 -0.37 -9.57 -0.75
C GLY A 51 0.43 -8.29 -0.96
N ALA A 52 0.21 -7.32 -0.08
CA ALA A 52 0.92 -6.05 -0.08
C ALA A 52 1.68 -5.82 1.23
N VAL A 53 2.87 -5.26 1.12
CA VAL A 53 3.76 -4.95 2.25
C VAL A 53 4.25 -3.53 2.11
N GLU A 54 4.05 -2.72 3.15
CA GLU A 54 4.48 -1.34 3.19
C GLU A 54 5.42 -1.08 4.36
N TYR A 55 6.60 -0.55 4.04
CA TYR A 55 7.50 0.11 4.97
C TYR A 55 7.24 1.62 4.98
N VAL A 56 6.88 2.17 6.13
CA VAL A 56 6.58 3.61 6.28
C VAL A 56 7.75 4.36 6.93
N SER A 57 8.21 3.86 8.08
CA SER A 57 9.31 4.42 8.87
C SER A 57 9.76 3.43 9.94
N GLU A 58 10.89 3.65 10.58
CA GLU A 58 11.35 2.82 11.72
C GLU A 58 10.33 2.72 12.85
N ARG A 59 9.49 3.75 13.04
CA ARG A 59 8.45 3.79 14.08
C ARG A 59 7.20 2.99 13.71
N LYS A 60 6.90 2.88 12.42
CA LYS A 60 5.82 2.04 11.89
C LYS A 60 6.39 1.21 10.74
N PRO A 61 7.19 0.18 11.08
CA PRO A 61 8.07 -0.45 10.11
C PRO A 61 7.31 -1.27 9.09
N LEU A 62 6.08 -1.70 9.40
CA LEU A 62 5.40 -2.66 8.54
C LEU A 62 3.88 -2.51 8.61
N THR A 63 3.26 -2.36 7.44
CA THR A 63 1.82 -2.61 7.23
C THR A 63 1.69 -3.73 6.22
N VAL A 64 0.92 -4.77 6.55
CA VAL A 64 0.79 -5.98 5.74
C VAL A 64 -0.67 -6.22 5.40
N VAL A 65 -0.93 -6.62 4.16
CA VAL A 65 -2.18 -7.21 3.70
C VAL A 65 -1.84 -8.57 3.09
N ASP A 66 -2.23 -9.66 3.74
CA ASP A 66 -2.14 -11.01 3.18
C ASP A 66 -3.44 -11.33 2.43
N PHE A 67 -3.36 -11.64 1.13
CA PHE A 67 -4.55 -11.93 0.35
C PHE A 67 -5.22 -13.24 0.77
N SER A 68 -4.53 -14.16 1.44
CA SER A 68 -5.16 -15.37 1.99
C SER A 68 -6.16 -15.08 3.10
N ASP A 69 -6.01 -13.94 3.78
CA ASP A 69 -6.85 -13.56 4.91
C ASP A 69 -8.07 -12.74 4.46
N VAL A 70 -8.05 -12.24 3.22
CA VAL A 70 -9.05 -11.34 2.64
C VAL A 70 -10.10 -12.11 1.84
N ALA A 71 -11.32 -12.13 2.34
CA ALA A 71 -12.49 -12.72 1.70
C ALA A 71 -12.99 -11.88 0.51
N GLY A 72 -12.89 -10.55 0.61
CA GLY A 72 -13.30 -9.62 -0.43
C GLY A 72 -12.66 -8.24 -0.31
N MET A 73 -12.67 -7.49 -1.42
CA MET A 73 -12.21 -6.11 -1.48
C MET A 73 -13.28 -5.22 -2.13
N THR A 74 -13.51 -4.05 -1.55
CA THR A 74 -14.40 -3.02 -2.12
C THR A 74 -13.69 -1.69 -2.25
N LEU A 75 -13.61 -1.15 -3.47
CA LEU A 75 -13.14 0.22 -3.69
C LEU A 75 -14.14 1.22 -3.12
N LYS A 76 -13.64 2.17 -2.33
CA LYS A 76 -14.43 3.28 -1.78
C LYS A 76 -13.82 4.60 -2.21
N VAL A 77 -14.71 5.52 -2.60
CA VAL A 77 -14.36 6.89 -2.98
C VAL A 77 -15.28 7.83 -2.22
N SER A 78 -14.71 8.87 -1.61
CA SER A 78 -15.45 9.96 -0.98
C SER A 78 -15.01 11.28 -1.58
N GLY A 79 -15.95 12.07 -2.08
CA GLY A 79 -15.72 13.45 -2.49
C GLY A 79 -16.18 14.42 -1.41
N GLN A 80 -15.38 15.43 -1.13
CA GLN A 80 -15.79 16.58 -0.32
C GLN A 80 -15.62 17.85 -1.15
N SER A 81 -16.70 18.63 -1.28
CA SER A 81 -16.70 19.97 -1.85
C SER A 81 -16.69 21.01 -0.73
N PHE A 82 -15.86 22.03 -0.85
CA PHE A 82 -15.95 23.21 0.01
C PHE A 82 -16.87 24.22 -0.68
N SER A 83 -17.81 24.81 0.09
CA SER A 83 -18.75 25.80 -0.45
C SER A 83 -17.95 26.91 -1.14
N ASP A 84 -18.30 27.19 -2.39
CA ASP A 84 -17.74 28.22 -3.27
C ASP A 84 -16.50 27.82 -4.09
N SER A 85 -16.09 26.54 -4.10
CA SER A 85 -15.03 26.04 -5.00
C SER A 85 -15.51 24.90 -5.90
N THR A 86 -15.11 24.93 -7.18
CA THR A 86 -15.23 23.80 -8.13
C THR A 86 -14.24 22.67 -7.86
N LEU A 87 -13.38 22.82 -6.85
CA LEU A 87 -12.39 21.81 -6.44
C LEU A 87 -13.03 20.78 -5.49
N VAL A 88 -13.11 19.54 -5.96
CA VAL A 88 -13.55 18.39 -5.16
C VAL A 88 -12.32 17.65 -4.64
N ARG A 89 -12.22 17.51 -3.31
CA ARG A 89 -11.20 16.65 -2.71
C ARG A 89 -11.71 15.20 -2.73
N LEU A 90 -11.07 14.36 -3.53
CA LEU A 90 -11.33 12.92 -3.55
C LEU A 90 -10.45 12.21 -2.52
N SER A 91 -11.07 11.33 -1.74
CA SER A 91 -10.40 10.38 -0.86
C SER A 91 -10.73 8.97 -1.35
N VAL A 92 -9.71 8.22 -1.74
CA VAL A 92 -9.85 6.85 -2.25
C VAL A 92 -9.21 5.87 -1.26
N TRP A 93 -9.88 4.75 -0.99
CA TRP A 93 -9.36 3.65 -0.18
C TRP A 93 -10.03 2.32 -0.54
N VAL A 94 -9.52 1.23 0.00
CA VAL A 94 -10.10 -0.11 -0.15
C VAL A 94 -10.59 -0.58 1.19
N ASP A 95 -11.85 -1.01 1.27
CA ASP A 95 -12.31 -1.80 2.40
C ASP A 95 -11.96 -3.27 2.14
N LEU A 96 -11.26 -3.88 3.11
CA LEU A 96 -10.90 -5.29 3.11
C LEU A 96 -11.86 -6.02 4.05
N ASP A 97 -12.62 -6.97 3.51
CA ASP A 97 -13.45 -7.87 4.29
C ASP A 97 -12.64 -9.16 4.51
N HIS A 98 -12.36 -9.52 5.76
CA HIS A 98 -11.53 -10.66 6.14
C HIS A 98 -12.36 -11.91 6.38
N HIS A 99 -11.74 -13.09 6.24
CA HIS A 99 -12.41 -14.38 6.44
C HIS A 99 -12.95 -14.59 7.86
N ASP A 100 -12.40 -13.90 8.85
CA ASP A 100 -12.87 -13.93 10.24
C ASP A 100 -14.00 -12.92 10.54
N GLY A 101 -14.53 -12.25 9.51
CA GLY A 101 -15.59 -11.27 9.61
C GLY A 101 -15.11 -9.86 9.99
N ARG A 102 -13.81 -9.63 10.24
CA ARG A 102 -13.27 -8.29 10.43
C ARG A 102 -13.33 -7.51 9.13
N ARG A 103 -13.57 -6.20 9.23
CA ARG A 103 -13.47 -5.25 8.12
C ARG A 103 -12.44 -4.19 8.45
N THR A 104 -11.46 -4.01 7.57
CA THR A 104 -10.39 -3.02 7.75
C THR A 104 -10.30 -2.11 6.55
N LYS A 105 -10.11 -0.81 6.79
CA LYS A 105 -9.79 0.15 5.74
C LYS A 105 -8.30 0.09 5.42
N TRP A 106 -7.96 -0.12 4.16
CA TRP A 106 -6.61 -0.03 3.63
C TRP A 106 -6.44 1.17 2.72
N ARG A 107 -5.35 1.90 2.94
CA ARG A 107 -4.80 2.95 2.09
C ARG A 107 -3.32 3.02 2.39
N SER A 108 -2.49 3.19 1.36
CA SER A 108 -1.07 3.38 1.60
C SER A 108 -0.83 4.60 2.50
N ALA A 109 -0.03 4.41 3.55
CA ALA A 109 0.33 5.50 4.45
C ALA A 109 1.35 6.45 3.81
N SER A 110 2.24 5.91 2.98
CA SER A 110 3.34 6.62 2.34
C SER A 110 2.94 7.18 0.98
N PHE A 111 1.98 6.55 0.30
CA PHE A 111 1.52 6.92 -1.03
C PHE A 111 0.00 7.20 -1.05
N PRO A 112 -0.51 8.10 -0.17
CA PRO A 112 -1.95 8.22 0.04
C PRO A 112 -2.71 8.70 -1.20
N ASP A 113 -2.10 9.55 -2.03
CA ASP A 113 -2.75 10.16 -3.20
C ASP A 113 -2.30 9.52 -4.53
N ASP A 114 -1.53 8.43 -4.45
CA ASP A 114 -1.13 7.67 -5.63
C ASP A 114 -2.16 6.57 -5.91
N HIS A 115 -3.10 6.88 -6.82
CA HIS A 115 -4.16 5.95 -7.19
C HIS A 115 -3.64 4.64 -7.83
N ALA A 116 -2.43 4.64 -8.39
CA ALA A 116 -1.84 3.43 -8.96
C ALA A 116 -1.58 2.38 -7.88
N THR A 117 -1.37 2.78 -6.62
CA THR A 117 -1.22 1.84 -5.49
C THR A 117 -2.52 1.10 -5.18
N VAL A 118 -3.66 1.80 -5.22
CA VAL A 118 -4.99 1.22 -5.02
C VAL A 118 -5.35 0.30 -6.18
N GLN A 119 -5.12 0.75 -7.41
CA GLN A 119 -5.38 -0.07 -8.60
C GLN A 119 -4.53 -1.34 -8.59
N SER A 120 -3.22 -1.23 -8.35
CA SER A 120 -2.31 -2.38 -8.31
C SER A 120 -2.72 -3.39 -7.22
N LEU A 121 -3.22 -2.93 -6.07
CA LEU A 121 -3.71 -3.82 -5.01
C LEU A 121 -4.92 -4.63 -5.49
N ILE A 122 -5.91 -3.95 -6.08
CA ILE A 122 -7.14 -4.57 -6.56
C ILE A 122 -6.85 -5.56 -7.69
N GLU A 123 -5.99 -5.19 -8.64
CA GLU A 123 -5.58 -6.05 -9.75
C GLU A 123 -4.84 -7.30 -9.24
N ALA A 124 -3.88 -7.14 -8.33
CA ALA A 124 -3.14 -8.25 -7.75
C ALA A 124 -4.07 -9.19 -6.97
N TYR A 125 -5.01 -8.65 -6.17
CA TYR A 125 -6.01 -9.46 -5.47
C TYR A 125 -6.95 -10.18 -6.43
N GLY A 126 -7.42 -9.50 -7.48
CA GLY A 126 -8.26 -10.10 -8.51
C GLY A 126 -7.56 -11.28 -9.20
N ALA A 127 -6.29 -11.11 -9.58
CA ALA A 127 -5.47 -12.17 -10.14
C ALA A 127 -5.26 -13.33 -9.15
N HIS A 128 -4.96 -13.03 -7.89
CA HIS A 128 -4.82 -14.03 -6.82
C HIS A 128 -6.08 -14.90 -6.67
N LYS A 129 -7.25 -14.26 -6.62
CA LYS A 129 -8.55 -14.97 -6.54
C LYS A 129 -8.83 -15.80 -7.78
N ALA A 130 -8.54 -15.29 -8.98
CA ALA A 130 -8.74 -16.02 -10.22
C ALA A 130 -7.86 -17.28 -10.32
N LEU A 131 -6.63 -17.22 -9.81
CA LEU A 131 -5.70 -18.35 -9.82
C LEU A 131 -6.01 -19.40 -8.74
N ARG A 132 -6.53 -18.98 -7.58
CA ARG A 132 -6.89 -19.88 -6.46
C ARG A 132 -8.34 -20.35 -6.44
N GLY A 133 -9.21 -19.76 -7.26
CA GLY A 133 -10.63 -20.11 -7.38
C GLY A 133 -10.93 -21.24 -8.37
N ARG A 134 -9.95 -22.10 -8.66
CA ARG A 134 -10.15 -23.38 -9.35
C ARG A 134 -10.07 -24.52 -8.35
#